data_AF-A0A967LNT9-F1
#
_entry.id   AF-A0A967LNT9-F1
#
_cell.length_a   1.000
_cell.length_b   1.000
_cell.length_c   1.000
_cell.angle_alpha   90.00
_cell.angle_beta   90.00
_cell.angle_gamma   90.00
#
_symmetry.space_group_name_H-M   'P 1'
#
loop_
_entity.id
_entity.type
_entity.pdbx_description
1 polymer ?
#
loop_
_entity_poly.entity_id
_entity_poly.type
_entity_poly.pdbx_seq_one_letter_code
_entity_poly.pdbx_strand_id
1 'polypeptide(L)'
;ESDQRALHVHFIGAAPPPPGLVGRPEQIRIVGGRRIRVRATDVSADVEDGETFLVVSIDQPGDFSDYVLELPPLPGLDEAYRRCAFNFKAVCPTRFDCRPASPPEPPAPEGLVVDYMAKDYASFRQALIDLIPRLSPEWTE
;
A
#
# COMPACT_ATOMS: atom_id res chain seq x y z
N GLU A 1 11.95 -19.92 -7.59
CA GLU A 1 12.29 -18.90 -6.58
C GLU A 1 13.00 -17.76 -7.29
N SER A 2 12.48 -16.55 -7.19
CA SER A 2 13.20 -15.37 -7.70
C SER A 2 14.37 -15.10 -6.74
N ASP A 3 15.59 -14.96 -7.27
CA ASP A 3 16.81 -14.66 -6.49
C ASP A 3 16.73 -13.28 -5.81
N GLN A 4 15.67 -12.48 -6.06
CA GLN A 4 15.46 -11.14 -5.47
C GLN A 4 16.63 -10.18 -5.71
N ARG A 5 17.37 -10.40 -6.80
CA ARG A 5 18.50 -9.57 -7.24
C ARG A 5 18.18 -8.68 -8.44
N ALA A 6 16.95 -8.74 -8.96
CA ALA A 6 16.51 -7.91 -10.06
C ALA A 6 15.34 -7.04 -9.60
N LEU A 7 15.46 -5.72 -9.81
CA LEU A 7 14.35 -4.77 -9.65
C LEU A 7 13.89 -4.34 -11.04
N HIS A 8 12.60 -4.50 -11.30
CA HIS A 8 11.97 -3.99 -12.51
C HIS A 8 11.43 -2.59 -12.21
N VAL A 9 11.95 -1.58 -12.90
CA VAL A 9 11.62 -0.18 -12.68
C VAL A 9 10.84 0.32 -13.90
N HIS A 10 9.54 0.54 -13.70
CA HIS A 10 8.63 1.02 -14.72
C HIS A 10 8.43 2.54 -14.59
N PHE A 11 8.26 3.21 -15.73
CA PHE A 11 7.99 4.64 -15.80
C PHE A 11 6.53 4.87 -16.18
N ILE A 12 5.85 5.74 -15.42
CA ILE A 12 4.42 6.01 -15.64
C ILE A 12 4.24 6.82 -16.94
N GLY A 13 3.21 6.47 -17.72
CA GLY A 13 2.84 7.19 -18.94
C GLY A 13 3.43 6.62 -20.24
N ALA A 14 3.77 5.32 -20.25
CA ALA A 14 4.38 4.63 -21.40
C ALA A 14 5.66 5.32 -21.91
N ALA A 15 6.36 6.05 -21.04
CA ALA A 15 7.60 6.70 -21.38
C ALA A 15 8.72 5.65 -21.42
N PRO A 16 9.54 5.59 -22.49
CA PRO A 16 10.74 4.80 -22.45
C PRO A 16 11.63 5.28 -21.29
N PRO A 17 12.46 4.40 -20.71
CA PRO A 17 13.43 4.80 -19.72
C PRO A 17 14.23 6.02 -20.17
N PRO A 18 14.44 7.03 -19.30
CA PRO A 18 15.25 8.18 -19.66
C PRO A 18 16.64 7.73 -20.14
N PRO A 19 17.14 8.30 -21.24
CA PRO A 19 18.44 7.90 -21.78
C PRO A 19 19.56 8.21 -20.78
N GLY A 20 20.60 7.37 -20.78
CA GLY A 20 21.81 7.57 -19.99
C GLY A 20 21.91 6.78 -18.68
N LEU A 21 20.89 5.99 -18.32
CA LEU A 21 20.94 5.09 -17.16
C LEU A 21 21.47 3.68 -17.49
N VAL A 22 21.20 3.19 -18.70
CA VAL A 22 21.61 1.83 -19.13
C VAL A 22 23.13 1.71 -19.13
N GLY A 23 23.64 0.65 -18.51
CA GLY A 23 25.07 0.39 -18.33
C GLY A 23 25.77 1.29 -17.30
N ARG A 24 25.02 2.06 -16.50
CA ARG A 24 25.54 3.01 -15.51
C ARG A 24 24.99 2.77 -14.10
N PRO A 25 25.29 1.62 -13.48
CA PRO A 25 24.82 1.29 -12.13
C PRO A 25 25.23 2.31 -11.07
N GLU A 26 26.34 3.02 -11.27
CA GLU A 26 26.84 4.07 -10.37
C GLU A 26 25.89 5.27 -10.24
N GLN A 27 24.98 5.46 -11.20
CA GLN A 27 23.97 6.51 -11.15
C GLN A 27 22.77 6.12 -10.30
N ILE A 28 22.53 4.82 -10.09
CA ILE A 28 21.41 4.35 -9.30
C ILE A 28 21.83 4.25 -7.84
N ARG A 29 21.18 5.06 -7.01
CA ARG A 29 21.39 5.01 -5.56
C ARG A 29 20.24 4.28 -4.91
N ILE A 30 20.56 3.30 -4.07
CA ILE A 30 19.57 2.63 -3.22
C ILE A 30 19.89 2.99 -1.78
N VAL A 31 18.93 3.61 -1.10
CA VAL A 31 19.01 3.98 0.32
C VAL A 31 18.00 3.19 1.14
N GLY A 32 18.18 3.19 2.46
CA GLY A 32 17.36 2.38 3.37
C GLY A 32 18.06 1.09 3.79
N GLY A 33 17.27 0.09 4.14
CA GLY A 33 17.75 -1.10 4.84
C GLY A 33 18.13 -0.80 6.29
N ARG A 34 17.87 -1.72 7.22
CA ARG A 34 18.37 -1.59 8.60
C ARG A 34 19.66 -2.35 8.81
N ARG A 35 19.72 -3.58 8.30
CA ARG A 35 20.87 -4.47 8.48
C ARG A 35 21.67 -4.66 7.21
N ILE A 36 20.97 -4.71 6.08
CA ILE A 36 21.59 -4.93 4.78
C ILE A 36 21.64 -3.61 4.00
N ARG A 37 22.76 -3.38 3.33
CA ARG A 37 22.93 -2.31 2.34
C ARG A 37 23.12 -2.98 0.99
N VAL A 38 22.34 -2.56 0.02
CA VAL A 38 22.33 -3.12 -1.33
C VAL A 38 22.89 -2.10 -2.31
N ARG A 39 23.53 -2.58 -3.38
CA ARG A 39 24.08 -1.73 -4.44
C ARG A 39 23.68 -2.26 -5.80
N ALA A 40 23.38 -1.34 -6.72
CA ALA A 40 23.20 -1.69 -8.12
C ALA A 40 24.54 -2.16 -8.70
N THR A 41 24.52 -3.31 -9.39
CA THR A 41 25.69 -3.90 -10.06
C THR A 41 25.61 -3.76 -11.57
N ASP A 42 24.39 -3.74 -12.12
CA ASP A 42 24.14 -3.57 -13.55
C ASP A 42 22.76 -2.94 -13.77
N VAL A 43 22.61 -2.26 -14.92
CA VAL A 43 21.36 -1.63 -15.33
C VAL A 43 21.15 -1.90 -16.81
N SER A 44 20.11 -2.65 -17.13
CA SER A 44 19.70 -2.90 -18.51
C SER A 44 18.29 -2.37 -18.74
N ALA A 45 17.91 -2.24 -20.02
CA ALA A 45 16.54 -2.00 -20.41
C ALA A 45 15.98 -3.28 -21.02
N ASP A 46 14.74 -3.61 -20.68
CA ASP A 46 14.02 -4.75 -21.24
C ASP A 46 12.61 -4.30 -21.68
N VAL A 47 11.96 -5.13 -22.49
CA VAL A 47 10.64 -4.85 -23.05
C VAL A 47 9.71 -6.02 -22.80
N GLU A 48 8.58 -5.76 -22.13
CA GLU A 48 7.53 -6.73 -21.85
C GLU A 48 6.18 -6.12 -22.24
N ASP A 49 5.37 -6.85 -22.99
CA ASP A 49 4.06 -6.40 -23.51
C ASP A 49 4.07 -5.04 -24.25
N GLY A 50 5.21 -4.68 -24.86
CA GLY A 50 5.39 -3.42 -25.58
C GLY A 50 5.74 -2.23 -24.68
N GLU A 51 5.86 -2.43 -23.36
CA GLU A 51 6.33 -1.45 -22.41
C GLU A 51 7.82 -1.66 -22.12
N THR A 52 8.62 -0.59 -22.21
CA THR A 52 10.04 -0.64 -21.88
C THR A 52 10.25 -0.27 -20.42
N PHE A 53 11.00 -1.09 -19.70
CA PHE A 53 11.34 -0.88 -18.29
C PHE A 53 12.84 -1.09 -18.05
N LEU A 54 13.33 -0.61 -16.90
CA LEU A 54 14.71 -0.87 -16.51
C LEU A 54 14.79 -2.09 -15.60
N VAL A 55 15.78 -2.94 -15.85
CA VAL A 55 16.17 -4.02 -14.95
C VAL A 55 17.43 -3.57 -14.21
N VAL A 56 17.29 -3.36 -12.91
CA VAL A 56 18.40 -3.02 -12.01
C VAL A 56 18.84 -4.29 -11.29
N SER A 57 20.04 -4.78 -11.62
CA SER A 57 20.65 -5.91 -10.94
C SER A 57 21.33 -5.45 -9.65
N ILE A 58 21.25 -6.28 -8.60
CA ILE A 58 21.73 -5.97 -7.26
C ILE A 58 22.75 -7.02 -6.79
N ASP A 59 23.74 -6.57 -6.01
CA ASP A 59 24.78 -7.41 -5.41
C ASP A 59 24.26 -8.50 -4.47
N GLN A 60 23.19 -8.23 -3.73
CA GLN A 60 22.59 -9.17 -2.79
C GLN A 60 21.11 -8.86 -2.48
N PRO A 61 20.30 -9.86 -2.09
CA PRO A 61 18.95 -9.64 -1.60
C PRO A 61 18.91 -8.77 -0.34
N GLY A 62 17.91 -7.91 -0.23
CA GLY A 62 17.66 -7.11 0.98
C GLY A 62 16.94 -7.85 2.11
N ASP A 63 16.78 -7.15 3.22
CA ASP A 63 16.01 -7.58 4.39
C ASP A 63 14.52 -7.15 4.30
N PHE A 64 13.77 -7.28 5.40
CA PHE A 64 12.36 -6.87 5.51
C PHE A 64 12.16 -5.35 5.63
N SER A 65 13.23 -4.55 5.57
CA SER A 65 13.11 -3.09 5.67
C SER A 65 12.63 -2.49 4.34
N ASP A 66 12.15 -1.26 4.42
CA ASP A 66 11.89 -0.46 3.23
C ASP A 66 13.19 0.13 2.66
N TYR A 67 13.28 0.10 1.34
CA TYR A 67 14.35 0.68 0.55
C TYR A 67 13.77 1.76 -0.34
N VAL A 68 14.59 2.72 -0.73
CA VAL A 68 14.24 3.75 -1.71
C VAL A 68 15.27 3.71 -2.81
N LEU A 69 14.80 3.54 -4.05
CA LEU A 69 15.59 3.74 -5.25
C LEU A 69 15.54 5.22 -5.63
N GLU A 70 16.71 5.82 -5.87
CA GLU A 70 16.88 7.21 -6.26
C GLU A 70 17.59 7.33 -7.62
N LEU A 71 16.89 8.01 -8.53
CA LEU A 71 17.36 8.65 -9.76
C LEU A 71 18.64 9.49 -9.67
N PRO A 72 19.35 9.91 -10.73
CA PRO A 72 19.84 11.29 -10.88
C PRO A 72 18.72 12.24 -11.39
N PRO A 73 18.91 13.57 -11.43
CA PRO A 73 17.99 14.43 -12.17
C PRO A 73 18.14 14.09 -13.65
N LEU A 74 17.02 13.76 -14.31
CA LEU A 74 17.00 13.31 -15.70
C LEU A 74 16.08 14.23 -16.50
N PRO A 75 16.46 14.59 -17.74
CA PRO A 75 15.58 15.37 -18.60
C PRO A 75 14.29 14.60 -18.89
N GLY A 76 13.14 15.26 -18.68
CA GLY A 76 11.82 14.65 -18.91
C GLY A 76 11.28 13.82 -17.75
N LEU A 77 12.04 13.62 -16.66
CA LEU A 77 11.56 13.01 -15.43
C LEU A 77 11.28 14.10 -14.39
N ASP A 78 10.06 14.12 -13.85
CA ASP A 78 9.73 15.00 -12.73
C ASP A 78 10.58 14.66 -11.49
N GLU A 79 11.04 15.67 -10.76
CA GLU A 79 11.79 15.49 -9.53
C GLU A 79 11.02 14.67 -8.49
N ALA A 80 9.68 14.78 -8.46
CA ALA A 80 8.82 13.99 -7.59
C ALA A 80 8.85 12.48 -7.93
N TYR A 81 9.05 12.11 -9.20
CA TYR A 81 9.10 10.71 -9.65
C TYR A 81 10.50 10.12 -9.69
N ARG A 82 11.50 10.88 -9.23
CA ARG A 82 12.90 10.43 -9.18
C ARG A 82 13.14 9.36 -8.09
N ARG A 83 12.24 9.22 -7.12
CA ARG A 83 12.41 8.31 -5.99
C ARG A 83 11.22 7.37 -5.87
N CYS A 84 11.49 6.10 -5.59
CA CYS A 84 10.46 5.09 -5.39
C CYS A 84 10.81 4.18 -4.22
N ALA A 85 9.85 3.92 -3.34
CA ALA A 85 10.01 2.99 -2.23
C ALA A 85 9.68 1.56 -2.66
N PHE A 86 10.43 0.58 -2.16
CA PHE A 86 10.21 -0.83 -2.43
C PHE A 86 10.67 -1.71 -1.26
N ASN A 87 10.19 -2.95 -1.21
CA ASN A 87 10.54 -3.91 -0.18
C ASN A 87 10.77 -5.31 -0.81
N PHE A 88 11.93 -5.91 -0.53
CA PHE A 88 12.32 -7.21 -1.08
C PHE A 88 11.43 -8.38 -0.61
N LYS A 89 10.76 -8.21 0.53
CA LYS A 89 9.96 -9.25 1.19
C LYS A 89 8.47 -8.89 1.23
N ALA A 90 8.00 -7.96 0.39
CA ALA A 90 6.60 -7.51 0.35
C ALA A 90 5.58 -8.65 0.14
N VAL A 91 5.96 -9.68 -0.62
CA VAL A 91 5.10 -10.85 -0.93
C VAL A 91 5.36 -12.03 0.03
N CYS A 92 6.29 -11.89 0.98
CA CYS A 92 6.49 -12.93 1.97
C CYS A 92 5.28 -12.95 2.92
N PRO A 93 4.65 -14.13 3.16
CA PRO A 93 3.55 -14.23 4.09
C PRO A 93 4.02 -13.82 5.49
N THR A 94 3.61 -12.63 5.93
CA THR A 94 3.89 -12.12 7.26
C THR A 94 3.01 -12.86 8.26
N ARG A 95 3.64 -13.65 9.14
CA ARG A 95 2.93 -14.34 10.25
C ARG A 95 2.38 -13.37 11.30
N PHE A 96 2.63 -12.07 11.16
CA PHE A 96 2.32 -11.04 12.14
C PHE A 96 0.99 -10.31 11.90
N ASP A 97 0.42 -10.35 10.68
CA ASP A 97 -0.77 -9.57 10.30
C ASP A 97 -2.05 -10.40 10.13
N CYS A 98 -2.03 -11.70 10.44
CA CYS A 98 -3.26 -12.47 10.47
C CYS A 98 -4.07 -12.06 11.71
N ARG A 99 -4.85 -10.97 11.58
CA ARG A 99 -5.95 -10.68 12.51
C ARG A 99 -6.79 -11.97 12.59
N PRO A 100 -7.00 -12.55 13.78
CA PRO A 100 -7.86 -13.71 13.91
C PRO A 100 -9.22 -13.36 13.31
N ALA A 101 -9.82 -14.29 12.55
CA ALA A 101 -11.11 -14.06 11.92
C ALA A 101 -12.10 -13.55 12.98
N SER A 102 -12.67 -12.36 12.76
CA SER A 102 -13.71 -11.85 13.64
C SER A 102 -14.85 -12.88 13.68
N PRO A 103 -15.45 -13.12 14.85
CA PRO A 103 -16.69 -13.88 14.90
C PRO A 103 -17.73 -13.21 13.99
N PRO A 104 -18.68 -13.99 13.43
CA PRO A 104 -19.75 -13.42 12.61
C PRO A 104 -20.46 -12.30 13.38
N GLU A 105 -20.69 -11.19 12.70
CA GLU A 105 -21.37 -10.04 13.28
C GLU A 105 -22.81 -10.44 13.65
N PRO A 106 -23.31 -10.10 14.85
CA PRO A 106 -24.69 -10.38 15.20
C PRO A 106 -25.64 -9.65 14.24
N PRO A 107 -26.84 -10.20 13.99
CA PRO A 107 -27.83 -9.53 13.16
C PRO A 107 -28.16 -8.15 13.74
N ALA A 108 -28.31 -7.15 12.86
CA ALA A 108 -28.72 -5.82 13.28
C ALA A 108 -30.09 -5.88 13.96
N PRO A 109 -30.32 -5.13 15.05
CA PRO A 109 -31.63 -5.04 15.67
C PRO A 109 -32.64 -4.45 14.68
N GLU A 110 -33.90 -4.84 14.81
CA GLU A 110 -34.99 -4.23 14.04
C GLU A 110 -35.04 -2.72 14.31
N GLY A 111 -35.07 -1.92 13.24
CA GLY A 111 -35.11 -0.47 13.33
C GLY A 111 -36.43 0.04 13.93
N LEU A 112 -36.38 1.17 14.62
CA LEU A 112 -37.56 1.84 15.15
C LEU A 112 -38.42 2.37 14.00
N VAL A 113 -39.71 1.99 13.96
CA VAL A 113 -40.68 2.53 13.01
C VAL A 113 -41.11 3.91 13.51
N VAL A 114 -40.61 4.97 12.89
CA VAL A 114 -40.98 6.36 13.16
C VAL A 114 -41.75 6.91 11.97
N ASP A 115 -42.91 7.51 12.22
CA ASP A 115 -43.61 8.32 11.22
C ASP A 115 -42.91 9.69 11.10
N TYR A 116 -42.13 9.85 10.03
CA TYR A 116 -41.35 11.08 9.78
C TYR A 116 -42.22 12.29 9.40
N MET A 117 -43.51 12.12 9.12
CA MET A 117 -44.44 13.23 8.84
C MET A 117 -45.21 13.67 10.09
N ALA A 118 -45.25 12.84 11.13
CA ALA A 118 -45.81 13.21 12.41
C ALA A 118 -44.91 14.26 13.09
N LYS A 119 -45.33 15.53 13.08
CA LYS A 119 -44.68 16.61 13.86
C LYS A 119 -44.99 16.50 15.36
N ASP A 120 -45.06 15.28 15.89
CA ASP A 120 -45.34 15.00 17.30
C ASP A 120 -44.04 14.66 18.03
N TYR A 121 -43.43 15.70 18.59
CA TYR A 121 -42.22 15.59 19.39
C TYR A 121 -42.40 14.66 20.60
N ALA A 122 -43.59 14.61 21.22
CA ALA A 122 -43.83 13.78 22.39
C ALA A 122 -43.81 12.29 22.02
N SER A 123 -44.45 11.93 20.90
CA SER A 123 -44.43 10.56 20.37
C SER A 123 -43.02 10.14 19.95
N PHE A 124 -42.25 11.01 19.29
CA PHE A 124 -40.85 10.72 18.93
C PHE A 124 -39.96 10.52 20.15
N ARG A 125 -40.11 11.38 21.18
CA ARG A 125 -39.38 11.25 22.44
C ARG A 125 -39.70 9.94 23.15
N GLN A 126 -40.98 9.55 23.21
CA GLN A 126 -41.39 8.31 23.86
C GLN A 126 -40.82 7.09 23.12
N ALA A 127 -40.85 7.09 21.78
CA ALA A 127 -40.31 6.00 20.97
C ALA A 127 -38.79 5.80 21.17
N LEU A 128 -38.04 6.88 21.42
CA LEU A 128 -36.62 6.80 21.78
C LEU A 128 -36.41 6.27 23.20
N ILE A 129 -37.22 6.65 24.18
CA ILE A 129 -37.14 6.13 25.56
C ILE A 129 -37.44 4.62 25.58
N ASP A 130 -38.46 4.18 24.85
CA ASP A 130 -38.86 2.78 24.76
C ASP A 130 -37.80 1.90 24.05
N LEU A 131 -36.90 2.52 23.26
CA LEU A 131 -35.81 1.84 22.55
C LEU A 131 -34.61 1.53 23.47
N ILE A 132 -34.37 2.34 24.50
CA ILE A 132 -33.17 2.22 25.35
C ILE A 132 -33.06 0.84 26.03
N PRO A 133 -34.11 0.28 26.66
CA PRO A 133 -34.04 -1.05 27.28
C PRO A 133 -33.81 -2.19 26.28
N ARG A 134 -34.14 -1.99 24.99
CA ARG A 134 -33.92 -3.00 23.93
C ARG A 134 -32.47 -3.03 23.48
N LEU A 135 -31.81 -1.87 23.44
CA LEU A 135 -30.39 -1.76 23.06
C LEU A 135 -29.45 -2.05 24.24
N SER A 136 -29.88 -1.70 25.45
CA SER A 136 -29.09 -1.86 26.67
C SER A 136 -30.03 -2.26 27.83
N PRO A 137 -30.24 -3.56 28.06
CA PRO A 137 -31.11 -4.07 29.12
C PRO A 137 -30.67 -3.68 30.54
N GLU A 138 -29.38 -3.37 30.71
CA GLU A 138 -28.75 -2.96 31.97
C GLU A 138 -28.92 -1.46 32.26
N TRP A 139 -29.49 -0.70 31.33
CA TRP A 139 -29.61 0.75 31.47
C TRP A 139 -30.61 1.14 32.56
N THR A 140 -30.16 1.96 33.50
CA THR A 140 -30.96 2.54 34.58
C THR A 140 -30.93 4.06 34.45
N GLU A 141 -32.05 4.72 34.72
CA GLU A 141 -32.21 6.18 34.63
C GLU A 141 -31.44 6.94 35.72
#